data_AF-A0A453EZX3-F1
#
_entry.id   AF-A0A453EZX3-F1
#
_cell.length_a   1.000
_cell.length_b   1.000
_cell.length_c   1.000
_cell.angle_alpha   90.00
_cell.angle_beta   90.00
_cell.angle_gamma   90.00
#
_symmetry.space_group_name_H-M   'P 1'
#
loop_
_entity.id
_entity.type
_entity.pdbx_description
1 polymer ?
#
loop_
_entity_poly.entity_id
_entity_poly.type
_entity_poly.pdbx_seq_one_letter_code
_entity_poly.pdbx_strand_id
1 'polypeptide(L)'
;MAASEREAGLLARVAANHLFLAQFEPMRAALLSLRRRTDPDLAADFLRAVVASGGRVPGVLWSALPACPSSSHLAWLAVLELAALPSTPNPESLRLKAEFLILLQPIADDPATGVDARGTLVKLLDLGVARLKREVDDYGEPVEEVPVTEEDLRGLWGVVLDNAELFDALCAGVSRQIGLDSGFGVNVLLSLRRSVQLAHLDAMKALVMAGDVESATGHIRFLCLENGVEEDSYK
;
A
#
# COMPACT_ATOMS: atom_id res chain seq x y z
N MET A 1 16.77 23.98 28.15
CA MET A 1 16.43 23.87 26.72
C MET A 1 17.07 25.02 25.98
N ALA A 2 17.94 24.74 25.02
CA ALA A 2 18.52 25.76 24.15
C ALA A 2 17.42 26.38 23.27
N ALA A 3 17.59 27.64 22.85
CA ALA A 3 16.59 28.33 22.02
C ALA A 3 16.24 27.55 20.73
N SER A 4 17.22 26.86 20.15
CA SER A 4 17.05 26.01 18.96
C SER A 4 16.14 24.80 19.20
N GLU A 5 16.28 24.11 20.34
CA GLU A 5 15.42 22.96 20.70
C GLU A 5 13.96 23.38 20.86
N ARG A 6 13.72 24.57 21.43
CA ARG A 6 12.38 25.13 21.58
C ARG A 6 11.74 25.42 20.22
N GLU A 7 12.53 25.94 19.28
CA GLU A 7 12.06 26.26 17.93
C GLU A 7 11.76 24.99 17.12
N ALA A 8 12.59 23.96 17.23
CA ALA A 8 12.34 22.65 16.64
C ALA A 8 11.05 22.01 17.16
N GLY A 9 10.82 22.06 18.48
CA GLY A 9 9.57 21.57 19.08
C GLY A 9 8.32 22.33 18.62
N LEU A 10 8.43 23.64 18.34
CA LEU A 10 7.33 24.42 17.78
C LEU A 10 7.05 24.03 16.32
N LEU A 11 8.09 23.87 15.49
CA LEU A 11 7.92 23.42 14.10
C LEU A 11 7.31 22.02 14.01
N ALA A 12 7.73 21.09 14.88
CA ALA A 12 7.14 19.75 14.94
C ALA A 12 5.64 19.80 15.29
N ARG A 13 5.24 20.68 16.21
CA ARG A 13 3.81 20.91 16.55
C ARG A 13 3.03 21.53 15.39
N VAL A 14 3.62 22.46 14.66
CA VAL A 14 3.01 23.05 13.46
C VAL A 14 2.82 21.97 12.38
N ALA A 15 3.83 21.13 12.15
CA ALA A 15 3.72 20.00 11.23
C ALA A 15 2.59 19.03 11.65
N ALA A 16 2.50 18.69 12.94
CA ALA A 16 1.42 17.86 13.47
C ALA A 16 0.03 18.49 13.28
N ASN A 17 -0.11 19.80 13.45
CA ASN A 17 -1.38 20.49 13.20
C ASN A 17 -1.79 20.37 11.71
N HIS A 18 -0.85 20.60 10.79
CA HIS A 18 -1.13 20.46 9.36
C HIS A 18 -1.43 19.00 8.98
N LEU A 19 -0.79 18.03 9.62
CA LEU A 19 -1.11 16.60 9.49
C LEU A 19 -2.57 16.32 9.89
N PHE A 20 -3.03 16.81 11.05
CA PHE A 20 -4.42 16.61 11.50
C PHE A 20 -5.46 17.27 10.60
N LEU A 21 -5.06 18.31 9.85
CA LEU A 21 -5.90 18.96 8.85
C LEU A 21 -5.79 18.33 7.45
N ALA A 22 -5.04 17.22 7.29
CA ALA A 22 -4.72 16.59 6.01
C ALA A 22 -4.06 17.57 4.99
N GLN A 23 -3.35 18.58 5.50
CA GLN A 23 -2.65 19.59 4.70
C GLN A 23 -1.20 19.18 4.47
N PHE A 24 -1.00 18.27 3.51
CA PHE A 24 0.32 17.68 3.27
C PHE A 24 1.40 18.71 2.89
N GLU A 25 1.13 19.63 1.95
CA GLU A 25 2.14 20.61 1.51
C GLU A 25 2.60 21.57 2.63
N PRO A 26 1.70 22.15 3.44
CA PRO A 26 2.10 22.91 4.63
C PRO A 26 2.88 22.07 5.66
N MET A 27 2.48 20.82 5.90
CA MET A 27 3.21 19.91 6.78
C MET A 27 4.64 19.67 6.25
N ARG A 28 4.76 19.38 4.96
CA ARG A 28 6.03 19.17 4.25
C ARG A 28 6.95 20.39 4.37
N ALA A 29 6.42 21.59 4.19
CA ALA A 29 7.19 22.83 4.36
C ALA A 29 7.74 23.00 5.80
N ALA A 30 6.93 22.65 6.82
CA ALA A 30 7.36 22.64 8.21
C ALA A 30 8.48 21.61 8.47
N LEU A 31 8.35 20.40 7.92
CA LEU A 31 9.37 19.34 8.02
C LEU A 31 10.68 19.71 7.30
N LEU A 32 10.61 20.32 6.11
CA LEU A 32 11.79 20.82 5.41
C LEU A 32 12.51 21.93 6.20
N SER A 33 11.75 22.78 6.90
CA SER A 33 12.30 23.80 7.78
C SER A 33 12.99 23.19 9.01
N LEU A 34 12.43 22.11 9.55
CA LEU A 34 13.02 21.34 10.65
C LEU A 34 14.34 20.68 10.22
N ARG A 35 14.37 20.05 9.04
CA ARG A 35 15.54 19.36 8.48
C ARG A 35 16.76 20.26 8.27
N ARG A 36 16.54 21.54 7.96
CA ARG A 36 17.62 22.52 7.74
C ARG A 36 18.23 23.02 9.06
N ARG A 37 17.70 22.61 10.20
CA ARG A 37 18.07 23.08 11.54
C ARG A 37 18.74 21.95 12.33
N THR A 38 18.96 22.19 13.62
CA THR A 38 19.84 21.41 14.50
C THR A 38 19.47 19.93 14.66
N ASP A 39 18.28 19.49 14.24
CA ASP A 39 17.81 18.11 14.39
C ASP A 39 17.15 17.58 13.09
N PRO A 40 17.96 17.07 12.14
CA PRO A 40 17.45 16.45 10.93
C PRO A 40 16.74 15.11 11.21
N ASP A 41 17.06 14.47 12.33
CA ASP A 41 16.53 13.16 12.71
C ASP A 41 15.08 13.28 13.18
N LEU A 42 14.72 14.36 13.87
CA LEU A 42 13.33 14.61 14.28
C LEU A 42 12.34 14.64 13.09
N ALA A 43 12.76 15.16 11.93
CA ALA A 43 11.91 15.16 10.74
C ALA A 43 11.79 13.76 10.13
N ALA A 44 12.89 13.01 10.15
CA ALA A 44 12.91 11.63 9.71
C ALA A 44 12.04 10.75 10.62
N ASP A 45 12.14 10.91 11.95
CA ASP A 45 11.33 10.20 12.94
C ASP A 45 9.85 10.52 12.82
N PHE A 46 9.51 11.79 12.56
CA PHE A 46 8.13 12.18 12.26
C PHE A 46 7.60 11.43 11.03
N LEU A 47 8.36 11.40 9.94
CA LEU A 47 7.99 10.68 8.72
C LEU A 47 7.90 9.17 8.96
N ARG A 48 8.88 8.58 9.66
CA ARG A 48 8.87 7.15 10.04
C ARG A 48 7.63 6.80 10.83
N ALA A 49 7.22 7.62 11.80
CA ALA A 49 6.01 7.38 12.57
C ALA A 49 4.74 7.37 11.69
N VAL A 50 4.64 8.31 10.74
CA VAL A 50 3.52 8.34 9.79
C VAL A 50 3.55 7.10 8.88
N VAL A 51 4.71 6.73 8.34
CA VAL A 51 4.88 5.55 7.47
C VAL A 51 4.59 4.25 8.22
N ALA A 52 5.07 4.10 9.45
CA ALA A 52 4.84 2.95 10.32
C ALA A 52 3.36 2.71 10.61
N SER A 53 2.55 3.77 10.64
CA SER A 53 1.10 3.69 10.79
C SER A 53 0.35 3.44 9.48
N GLY A 54 1.04 3.39 8.34
CA GLY A 54 0.38 3.41 7.03
C GLY A 54 -0.46 4.67 6.82
N GLY A 55 -0.06 5.79 7.43
CA GLY A 55 -0.82 7.04 7.45
C GLY A 55 -2.11 7.00 8.28
N ARG A 56 -2.39 5.91 9.03
CA ARG A 56 -3.60 5.76 9.85
C ARG A 56 -3.44 6.47 11.19
N VAL A 57 -3.23 7.78 11.12
CA VAL A 57 -3.05 8.63 12.29
C VAL A 57 -4.43 9.00 12.86
N PRO A 58 -4.73 8.68 14.13
CA PRO A 58 -6.02 8.99 14.75
C PRO A 58 -6.28 10.51 14.76
N GLY A 59 -7.51 10.91 14.43
CA GLY A 59 -7.93 12.31 14.48
C GLY A 59 -7.58 13.15 13.25
N VAL A 60 -6.99 12.57 12.20
CA VAL A 60 -6.84 13.26 10.91
C VAL A 60 -8.20 13.49 10.25
N LEU A 61 -8.46 14.74 9.87
CA LEU A 61 -9.66 15.17 9.18
C LEU A 61 -9.50 14.92 7.67
N TRP A 62 -9.70 13.68 7.25
CA TRP A 62 -9.74 13.33 5.83
C TRP A 62 -10.84 14.13 5.13
N SER A 63 -10.47 14.92 4.14
CA SER A 63 -11.42 15.70 3.34
C SER A 63 -11.28 15.34 1.86
N ALA A 64 -12.38 15.40 1.13
CA ALA A 64 -12.44 15.10 -0.30
C ALA A 64 -11.70 16.13 -1.19
N LEU A 65 -11.14 17.20 -0.60
CA LEU A 65 -10.35 18.22 -1.31
C LEU A 65 -8.88 17.79 -1.41
N PRO A 66 -8.16 18.19 -2.47
CA PRO A 66 -7.24 17.31 -3.21
C PRO A 66 -5.84 17.14 -2.61
N ALA A 67 -5.62 17.47 -1.33
CA ALA A 67 -4.27 17.40 -0.75
C ALA A 67 -3.89 15.97 -0.36
N CYS A 68 -4.76 15.27 0.37
CA CYS A 68 -4.46 13.95 0.92
C CYS A 68 -5.77 13.22 1.29
N PRO A 69 -6.40 12.51 0.33
CA PRO A 69 -7.78 12.03 0.49
C PRO A 69 -7.92 10.78 1.37
N SER A 70 -6.83 10.05 1.66
CA SER A 70 -6.85 8.85 2.49
C SER A 70 -5.55 8.62 3.26
N SER A 71 -5.57 7.71 4.23
CA SER A 71 -4.39 7.29 4.99
C SER A 71 -3.29 6.73 4.09
N SER A 72 -3.65 5.93 3.08
CA SER A 72 -2.68 5.36 2.15
C SER A 72 -2.01 6.43 1.28
N HIS A 73 -2.74 7.50 0.92
CA HIS A 73 -2.13 8.67 0.25
C HIS A 73 -1.14 9.38 1.18
N LEU A 74 -1.49 9.57 2.45
CA LEU A 74 -0.58 10.17 3.42
C LEU A 74 0.69 9.33 3.58
N ALA A 75 0.55 8.00 3.68
CA ALA A 75 1.65 7.07 3.78
C ALA A 75 2.57 7.17 2.56
N TRP A 76 2.01 7.16 1.35
CA TRP A 76 2.74 7.31 0.11
C TRP A 76 3.53 8.62 0.05
N LEU A 77 2.89 9.75 0.33
CA LEU A 77 3.54 11.05 0.32
C LEU A 77 4.64 11.16 1.39
N ALA A 78 4.41 10.61 2.59
CA ALA A 78 5.43 10.53 3.63
C ALA A 78 6.60 9.62 3.25
N VAL A 79 6.34 8.49 2.59
CA VAL A 79 7.37 7.60 2.04
C VAL A 79 8.21 8.31 0.98
N LEU A 80 7.62 9.13 0.11
CA LEU A 80 8.39 9.89 -0.89
C LEU A 80 9.39 10.84 -0.23
N GLU A 81 8.97 11.55 0.83
CA GLU A 81 9.84 12.44 1.60
C GLU A 81 10.91 11.67 2.38
N LEU A 82 10.54 10.53 2.98
CA LEU A 82 11.47 9.68 3.72
C LEU A 82 12.50 9.06 2.77
N ALA A 83 12.08 8.52 1.63
CA ALA A 83 12.95 7.92 0.62
C ALA A 83 13.91 8.92 -0.04
N ALA A 84 13.63 10.23 0.06
CA ALA A 84 14.55 11.28 -0.38
C ALA A 84 15.64 11.61 0.65
N LEU A 85 15.58 11.05 1.87
CA LEU A 85 16.63 11.20 2.87
C LEU A 85 17.79 10.23 2.60
N PRO A 86 19.05 10.70 2.68
CA PRO A 86 20.21 9.81 2.51
C PRO A 86 20.31 8.69 3.55
N SER A 87 19.70 8.87 4.72
CA SER A 87 19.72 7.92 5.83
C SER A 87 18.65 6.83 5.73
N THR A 88 17.81 6.84 4.69
CA THR A 88 16.71 5.90 4.56
C THR A 88 17.19 4.58 3.95
N PRO A 89 17.06 3.45 4.67
CA PRO A 89 17.35 2.14 4.11
C PRO A 89 16.31 1.77 3.05
N ASN A 90 16.74 1.08 2.00
CA ASN A 90 15.88 0.47 0.96
C ASN A 90 14.72 1.37 0.47
N PRO A 91 15.00 2.57 -0.06
CA PRO A 91 13.96 3.53 -0.47
C PRO A 91 12.98 2.96 -1.51
N GLU A 92 13.42 2.01 -2.34
CA GLU A 92 12.57 1.32 -3.30
C GLU A 92 11.58 0.36 -2.63
N SER A 93 12.01 -0.41 -1.62
CA SER A 93 11.14 -1.30 -0.84
C SER A 93 10.01 -0.51 -0.18
N LEU A 94 10.34 0.63 0.46
CA LEU A 94 9.36 1.52 1.07
C LEU A 94 8.32 2.03 0.07
N ARG A 95 8.78 2.48 -1.11
CA ARG A 95 7.89 2.95 -2.18
C ARG A 95 6.94 1.84 -2.61
N LEU A 96 7.45 0.66 -2.94
CA LEU A 96 6.61 -0.45 -3.40
C LEU A 96 5.58 -0.89 -2.34
N LYS A 97 5.97 -0.90 -1.06
CA LYS A 97 5.07 -1.23 0.05
C LYS A 97 3.98 -0.17 0.27
N ALA A 98 4.29 1.11 0.06
CA ALA A 98 3.29 2.17 0.12
C ALA A 98 2.40 2.23 -1.14
N GLU A 99 2.95 1.91 -2.32
CA GLU A 99 2.22 1.76 -3.58
C GLU A 99 1.15 0.66 -3.45
N PHE A 100 1.47 -0.45 -2.78
CA PHE A 100 0.49 -1.49 -2.47
C PHE A 100 -0.73 -0.94 -1.70
N LEU A 101 -0.51 -0.07 -0.71
CA LEU A 101 -1.61 0.53 0.05
C LEU A 101 -2.43 1.52 -0.78
N ILE A 102 -1.78 2.37 -1.59
CA ILE A 102 -2.48 3.42 -2.35
C ILE A 102 -3.31 2.83 -3.51
N LEU A 103 -2.91 1.68 -4.06
CA LEU A 103 -3.66 0.97 -5.09
C LEU A 103 -4.87 0.22 -4.54
N LEU A 104 -4.77 -0.35 -3.33
CA LEU A 104 -5.86 -1.09 -2.71
C LEU A 104 -6.91 -0.20 -2.02
N GLN A 105 -6.49 0.93 -1.45
CA GLN A 105 -7.38 1.79 -0.65
C GLN A 105 -8.63 2.27 -1.42
N PRO A 106 -8.54 2.73 -2.69
CA PRO A 106 -9.73 3.16 -3.45
C PRO A 106 -10.76 2.04 -3.62
N ILE A 107 -10.29 0.81 -3.84
CA ILE A 107 -11.15 -0.37 -3.99
C ILE A 107 -11.84 -0.70 -2.65
N ALA A 108 -11.10 -0.60 -1.53
CA ALA A 108 -11.66 -0.84 -0.20
C ALA A 108 -12.72 0.22 0.19
N ASP A 109 -12.48 1.48 -0.20
CA ASP A 109 -13.35 2.61 0.10
C ASP A 109 -14.58 2.69 -0.80
N ASP A 110 -14.55 2.06 -1.99
CA ASP A 110 -15.68 2.03 -2.92
C ASP A 110 -16.91 1.39 -2.26
N PRO A 111 -18.07 2.09 -2.18
CA PRO A 111 -19.31 1.53 -1.66
C PRO A 111 -19.86 0.36 -2.50
N ALA A 112 -19.46 0.20 -3.76
CA ALA A 112 -19.82 -0.94 -4.59
C ALA A 112 -19.09 -2.23 -4.17
N THR A 113 -17.95 -2.10 -3.50
CA THR A 113 -17.23 -3.23 -2.93
C THR A 113 -18.06 -3.86 -1.81
N GLY A 114 -18.60 -5.05 -2.07
CA GLY A 114 -19.40 -5.81 -1.12
C GLY A 114 -18.70 -6.02 0.22
N VAL A 115 -19.48 -6.17 1.30
CA VAL A 115 -18.98 -6.21 2.68
C VAL A 115 -17.89 -7.26 2.90
N ASP A 116 -18.06 -8.45 2.34
CA ASP A 116 -17.09 -9.55 2.48
C ASP A 116 -15.78 -9.23 1.76
N ALA A 117 -15.86 -8.75 0.51
CA ALA A 117 -14.70 -8.33 -0.27
C ALA A 117 -13.96 -7.17 0.41
N ARG A 118 -14.69 -6.19 0.95
CA ARG A 118 -14.14 -5.10 1.75
C ARG A 118 -13.40 -5.63 2.97
N GLY A 119 -13.95 -6.63 3.66
CA GLY A 119 -13.29 -7.32 4.78
C GLY A 119 -11.92 -7.89 4.39
N THR A 120 -11.84 -8.60 3.27
CA THR A 120 -10.56 -9.12 2.75
C THR A 120 -9.60 -8.01 2.35
N LEU A 121 -10.08 -6.94 1.69
CA LEU A 121 -9.24 -5.80 1.32
C LEU A 121 -8.68 -5.07 2.54
N VAL A 122 -9.45 -4.94 3.62
CA VAL A 122 -8.96 -4.40 4.90
C VAL A 122 -7.84 -5.27 5.47
N LYS A 123 -8.00 -6.61 5.49
CA LYS A 123 -6.92 -7.52 5.92
C LYS A 123 -5.66 -7.34 5.09
N LEU A 124 -5.79 -7.18 3.76
CA LEU A 124 -4.66 -6.92 2.87
C LEU A 124 -4.00 -5.56 3.16
N LEU A 125 -4.79 -4.50 3.37
CA LEU A 125 -4.26 -3.19 3.78
C LEU A 125 -3.52 -3.29 5.12
N ASP A 126 -4.06 -4.02 6.10
CA ASP A 126 -3.43 -4.25 7.40
C ASP A 126 -2.08 -4.96 7.27
N LEU A 127 -2.02 -5.99 6.41
CA LEU A 127 -0.76 -6.65 6.05
C LEU A 127 0.25 -5.66 5.44
N GLY A 128 -0.20 -4.80 4.53
CA GLY A 128 0.64 -3.77 3.91
C GLY A 128 1.20 -2.77 4.94
N VAL A 129 0.38 -2.35 5.90
CA VAL A 129 0.82 -1.48 7.01
C VAL A 129 1.85 -2.19 7.88
N ALA A 130 1.60 -3.46 8.25
CA ALA A 130 2.56 -4.25 9.02
C ALA A 130 3.90 -4.39 8.29
N ARG A 131 3.88 -4.63 6.97
CA ARG A 131 5.07 -4.72 6.12
C ARG A 131 5.82 -3.38 6.01
N LEU A 132 5.12 -2.26 5.93
CA LEU A 132 5.73 -0.92 5.97
C LEU A 132 6.37 -0.63 7.32
N LYS A 133 5.67 -0.92 8.42
CA LYS A 133 6.17 -0.74 9.77
C LYS A 133 7.50 -1.44 9.97
N ARG A 134 7.62 -2.71 9.55
CA ARG A 134 8.87 -3.49 9.65
C ARG A 134 10.01 -2.94 8.80
N GLU A 135 9.72 -2.19 7.73
CA GLU A 135 10.76 -1.57 6.90
C GLU A 135 11.33 -0.30 7.55
N VAL A 136 10.54 0.39 8.38
CA VAL A 136 10.99 1.62 9.07
C VAL A 136 11.39 1.40 10.54
N ASP A 137 10.85 0.37 11.19
CA ASP A 137 11.16 -0.02 12.57
C ASP A 137 12.12 -1.22 12.58
N ASP A 138 13.43 -0.96 12.72
CA ASP A 138 14.51 -1.98 12.70
C ASP A 138 14.45 -2.97 13.89
N TYR A 139 13.60 -2.71 14.90
CA TYR A 139 13.52 -3.45 16.17
C TYR A 139 12.09 -3.72 16.68
N GLY A 140 11.09 -3.71 15.80
CA GLY A 140 9.70 -3.91 16.22
C GLY A 140 9.41 -5.31 16.78
N GLU A 141 8.51 -5.38 17.77
CA GLU A 141 7.88 -6.62 18.23
C GLU A 141 7.35 -7.44 17.03
N PRO A 142 7.42 -8.78 17.09
CA PRO A 142 6.88 -9.62 16.03
C PRO A 142 5.38 -9.33 15.86
N VAL A 143 5.04 -8.71 14.72
CA VAL A 143 3.65 -8.52 14.32
C VAL A 143 3.09 -9.87 13.91
N GLU A 144 1.97 -10.29 14.50
CA GLU A 144 1.25 -11.49 14.05
C GLU A 144 0.78 -11.30 12.61
N GLU A 145 0.94 -12.33 11.79
CA GLU A 145 0.51 -12.32 10.41
C GLU A 145 -1.02 -12.32 10.35
N VAL A 146 -1.60 -11.30 9.73
CA VAL A 146 -3.04 -11.24 9.49
C VAL A 146 -3.42 -12.42 8.58
N PRO A 147 -4.28 -13.35 9.03
CA PRO A 147 -4.60 -14.52 8.23
C PRO A 147 -5.50 -14.12 7.06
N VAL A 148 -4.92 -14.14 5.86
CA VAL A 148 -5.63 -14.05 4.58
C VAL A 148 -5.61 -15.43 3.94
N THR A 149 -6.78 -16.03 3.78
CA THR A 149 -6.92 -17.39 3.24
C THR A 149 -7.11 -17.38 1.72
N GLU A 150 -6.94 -18.54 1.06
CA GLU A 150 -7.26 -18.66 -0.37
C GLU A 150 -8.75 -18.42 -0.65
N GLU A 151 -9.64 -18.80 0.28
CA GLU A 151 -11.08 -18.54 0.18
C GLU A 151 -11.39 -17.04 0.24
N ASP A 152 -10.73 -16.30 1.15
CA ASP A 152 -10.83 -14.85 1.23
C ASP A 152 -10.46 -14.20 -0.12
N LEU A 153 -9.35 -14.64 -0.73
CA LEU A 153 -8.86 -14.14 -2.01
C LEU A 153 -9.75 -14.55 -3.18
N ARG A 154 -10.40 -15.71 -3.12
CA ARG A 154 -11.39 -16.14 -4.11
C ARG A 154 -12.65 -15.27 -4.07
N GLY A 155 -13.05 -14.85 -2.87
CA GLY A 155 -14.13 -13.88 -2.67
C GLY A 155 -13.89 -12.53 -3.36
N LEU A 156 -12.65 -12.21 -3.71
CA LEU A 156 -12.30 -10.98 -4.43
C LEU A 156 -12.42 -11.08 -5.96
N TRP A 157 -12.69 -12.25 -6.54
CA TRP A 157 -12.61 -12.42 -8.01
C TRP A 157 -13.48 -11.44 -8.80
N GLY A 158 -14.71 -11.18 -8.36
CA GLY A 158 -15.56 -10.16 -9.01
C GLY A 158 -14.92 -8.78 -8.95
N VAL A 159 -14.43 -8.38 -7.76
CA VAL A 159 -13.75 -7.09 -7.55
C VAL A 159 -12.47 -6.99 -8.37
N VAL A 160 -11.72 -8.09 -8.54
CA VAL A 160 -10.53 -8.16 -9.40
C VAL A 160 -10.90 -7.86 -10.84
N LEU A 161 -11.94 -8.50 -11.36
CA LEU A 161 -12.37 -8.30 -12.75
C LEU A 161 -12.88 -6.87 -12.98
N ASP A 162 -13.63 -6.32 -12.03
CA ASP A 162 -14.13 -4.94 -12.09
C ASP A 162 -13.01 -3.89 -12.01
N ASN A 163 -11.87 -4.24 -11.42
CA ASN A 163 -10.72 -3.36 -11.19
C ASN A 163 -9.42 -3.90 -11.83
N ALA A 164 -9.54 -4.56 -12.98
CA ALA A 164 -8.45 -5.35 -13.59
C ALA A 164 -7.13 -4.57 -13.74
N GLU A 165 -7.18 -3.32 -14.21
CA GLU A 165 -5.98 -2.48 -14.40
C GLU A 165 -5.29 -2.15 -13.07
N LEU A 166 -6.07 -1.92 -12.00
CA LEU A 166 -5.51 -1.64 -10.68
C LEU A 166 -4.87 -2.89 -10.09
N PHE A 167 -5.50 -4.06 -10.26
CA PHE A 167 -4.92 -5.32 -9.80
C PHE A 167 -3.70 -5.74 -10.62
N ASP A 168 -3.64 -5.41 -11.91
CA ASP A 168 -2.43 -5.62 -12.73
C ASP A 168 -1.25 -4.78 -12.22
N ALA A 169 -1.49 -3.47 -12.02
CA ALA A 169 -0.49 -2.57 -11.43
C ALA A 169 -0.06 -3.03 -10.02
N LEU A 170 -1.02 -3.48 -9.21
CA LEU A 170 -0.76 -4.04 -7.89
C LEU A 170 0.12 -5.29 -7.98
N CYS A 171 -0.20 -6.23 -8.87
CA CYS A 171 0.57 -7.46 -9.07
C CYS A 171 1.99 -7.16 -9.57
N ALA A 172 2.17 -6.18 -10.46
CA ALA A 172 3.49 -5.73 -10.89
C ALA A 172 4.32 -5.14 -9.74
N GLY A 173 3.69 -4.34 -8.86
CA GLY A 173 4.32 -3.85 -7.63
C GLY A 173 4.69 -4.99 -6.67
N VAL A 174 3.78 -5.93 -6.46
CA VAL A 174 3.98 -7.11 -5.60
C VAL A 174 5.12 -7.99 -6.10
N SER A 175 5.24 -8.23 -7.41
CA SER A 175 6.35 -8.99 -7.99
C SER A 175 7.71 -8.36 -7.66
N ARG A 176 7.80 -7.02 -7.77
CA ARG A 176 9.01 -6.28 -7.39
C ARG A 176 9.28 -6.36 -5.89
N GLN A 177 8.25 -6.30 -5.05
CA GLN A 177 8.42 -6.49 -3.60
C GLN A 177 8.99 -7.87 -3.27
N ILE A 178 8.48 -8.94 -3.87
CA ILE A 178 8.93 -10.31 -3.60
C ILE A 178 10.40 -10.49 -4.00
N GLY A 179 10.84 -9.84 -5.09
CA GLY A 179 12.25 -9.87 -5.51
C GLY A 179 13.21 -9.14 -4.56
N LEU A 180 12.71 -8.18 -3.79
CA LEU A 180 13.50 -7.38 -2.85
C LEU A 180 13.38 -7.87 -1.40
N ASP A 181 12.27 -8.51 -1.04
CA ASP A 181 11.88 -8.85 0.32
C ASP A 181 11.27 -10.27 0.33
N SER A 182 12.03 -11.25 0.84
CA SER A 182 11.55 -12.62 1.07
C SER A 182 10.96 -12.82 2.49
N GLY A 183 10.61 -11.73 3.17
CA GLY A 183 10.21 -11.71 4.57
C GLY A 183 8.72 -11.90 4.84
N PHE A 184 8.25 -11.24 5.90
CA PHE A 184 6.90 -11.36 6.46
C PHE A 184 5.78 -11.06 5.44
N GLY A 185 4.80 -11.95 5.27
CA GLY A 185 3.66 -11.70 4.38
C GLY A 185 3.87 -12.04 2.90
N VAL A 186 5.05 -12.52 2.51
CA VAL A 186 5.35 -12.86 1.11
C VAL A 186 4.45 -13.98 0.57
N ASN A 187 4.09 -14.95 1.41
CA ASN A 187 3.17 -16.02 1.02
C ASN A 187 1.79 -15.47 0.64
N VAL A 188 1.25 -14.51 1.40
CA VAL A 188 -0.02 -13.85 1.07
C VAL A 188 0.09 -13.07 -0.24
N LEU A 189 1.21 -12.39 -0.48
CA LEU A 189 1.47 -11.68 -1.73
C LEU A 189 1.55 -12.61 -2.95
N LEU A 190 2.17 -13.77 -2.80
CA LEU A 190 2.19 -14.83 -3.83
C LEU A 190 0.77 -15.36 -4.09
N SER A 191 0.02 -15.68 -3.04
CA SER A 191 -1.37 -16.14 -3.16
C SER A 191 -2.28 -15.09 -3.79
N LEU A 192 -2.07 -13.80 -3.50
CA LEU A 192 -2.81 -12.70 -4.11
C LEU A 192 -2.56 -12.64 -5.62
N ARG A 193 -1.29 -12.65 -6.07
CA ARG A 193 -0.93 -12.70 -7.49
C ARG A 193 -1.57 -13.90 -8.19
N ARG A 194 -1.46 -15.08 -7.57
CA ARG A 194 -2.06 -16.30 -8.09
C ARG A 194 -3.58 -16.18 -8.20
N SER A 195 -4.25 -15.64 -7.19
CA SER A 195 -5.71 -15.47 -7.17
C SER A 195 -6.21 -14.52 -8.26
N VAL A 196 -5.52 -13.38 -8.45
CA VAL A 196 -5.85 -12.42 -9.53
C VAL A 196 -5.82 -13.12 -10.88
N GLN A 197 -4.77 -13.91 -11.12
CA GLN A 197 -4.62 -14.64 -12.36
C GLN A 197 -5.67 -15.72 -12.56
N LEU A 198 -6.02 -16.46 -11.50
CA LEU A 198 -7.08 -17.46 -11.56
C LEU A 198 -8.45 -16.81 -11.85
N ALA A 199 -8.72 -15.61 -11.33
CA ALA A 199 -9.94 -14.86 -11.64
C ALA A 199 -10.04 -14.54 -13.15
N HIS A 200 -8.96 -14.04 -13.73
CA HIS A 200 -8.92 -13.76 -15.18
C HIS A 200 -9.00 -15.04 -16.02
N LEU A 201 -8.35 -16.11 -15.60
CA LEU A 201 -8.37 -17.40 -16.29
C LEU A 201 -9.77 -18.03 -16.26
N ASP A 202 -10.46 -18.00 -15.12
CA ASP A 202 -11.83 -18.49 -14.98
C ASP A 202 -12.81 -17.70 -15.86
N ALA A 203 -12.72 -16.37 -15.83
CA ALA A 203 -13.52 -15.49 -16.69
C ALA A 203 -13.26 -15.76 -18.18
N MET A 204 -12.00 -15.93 -18.58
CA MET A 204 -11.62 -16.28 -19.95
C MET A 204 -12.24 -17.62 -20.37
N LYS A 205 -12.16 -18.65 -19.52
CA LYS A 205 -12.77 -19.97 -19.79
C LYS A 205 -14.29 -19.86 -19.95
N ALA A 206 -14.96 -19.08 -19.12
CA ALA A 206 -16.40 -18.85 -19.22
C ALA A 206 -16.79 -18.18 -20.55
N LEU A 207 -16.04 -17.16 -20.99
CA LEU A 207 -16.27 -16.47 -22.27
C LEU A 207 -16.04 -17.38 -23.47
N VAL A 208 -14.97 -18.18 -23.46
CA VAL A 208 -14.69 -19.18 -24.52
C VAL A 208 -15.82 -20.21 -24.60
N MET A 209 -16.30 -20.73 -23.46
CA MET A 209 -17.45 -21.65 -23.43
C MET A 209 -18.74 -21.02 -23.96
N ALA A 210 -18.93 -19.72 -23.76
CA ALA A 210 -20.05 -18.96 -24.30
C ALA A 210 -19.90 -18.60 -25.80
N GLY A 211 -18.75 -18.90 -26.41
CA GLY A 211 -18.45 -18.57 -27.81
C GLY A 211 -17.98 -17.13 -28.04
N ASP A 212 -17.76 -16.36 -26.97
CA ASP A 212 -17.25 -14.97 -27.03
C ASP A 212 -15.72 -14.94 -26.94
N VAL A 213 -15.08 -15.34 -28.03
CA VAL A 213 -13.61 -15.40 -28.12
C VAL A 213 -13.00 -14.00 -28.11
N GLU A 214 -13.68 -12.99 -28.67
CA GLU A 214 -13.17 -11.63 -28.75
C GLU A 214 -12.98 -11.04 -27.36
N SER A 215 -14.00 -11.10 -26.50
CA SER A 215 -13.90 -10.65 -25.11
C SER A 215 -12.89 -11.47 -24.31
N ALA A 216 -12.79 -12.78 -24.57
CA ALA A 216 -11.84 -13.66 -23.90
C ALA A 216 -10.37 -13.21 -24.11
N THR A 217 -10.03 -12.70 -25.30
CA THR A 217 -8.66 -12.21 -25.57
C THR A 217 -8.23 -11.06 -24.67
N GLY A 218 -9.18 -10.25 -24.17
CA GLY A 218 -8.91 -9.14 -23.25
C GLY A 218 -8.33 -9.58 -21.90
N HIS A 219 -8.50 -10.85 -21.53
CA HIS A 219 -8.00 -11.42 -20.27
C HIS A 219 -6.55 -11.92 -20.37
N ILE A 220 -6.04 -12.19 -21.58
CA ILE A 220 -4.71 -12.80 -21.79
C ILE A 220 -3.60 -11.96 -21.19
N ARG A 221 -3.70 -10.63 -21.26
CA ARG A 221 -2.68 -9.71 -20.74
C ARG A 221 -2.47 -9.80 -19.22
N PHE A 222 -3.45 -10.30 -18.48
CA PHE A 222 -3.40 -10.47 -17.03
C PHE A 222 -2.86 -11.85 -16.61
N LEU A 223 -2.52 -12.71 -17.57
CA LEU A 223 -1.97 -14.03 -17.33
C LEU A 223 -0.43 -13.98 -17.36
N CYS A 224 0.22 -14.32 -16.25
CA CYS A 224 1.66 -14.41 -16.13
C CYS A 224 2.08 -15.81 -15.64
N LEU A 225 2.84 -16.54 -16.45
CA LEU A 225 3.26 -17.92 -16.15
C LEU A 225 4.10 -18.00 -14.85
N GLU A 226 4.73 -16.91 -14.44
CA GLU A 226 5.59 -16.84 -13.26
C GLU A 226 4.81 -16.62 -11.94
N ASN A 227 3.49 -16.46 -11.98
CA ASN A 227 2.65 -16.27 -10.79
C ASN A 227 2.25 -17.57 -10.07
N GLY A 228 2.86 -18.71 -10.42
CA GLY A 228 2.63 -19.99 -9.72
C GLY A 228 1.29 -20.67 -10.05
N VAL A 229 0.71 -20.38 -11.22
CA VAL A 229 -0.41 -21.15 -11.78
C VAL A 229 0.17 -22.27 -12.65
N GLU A 230 -0.19 -23.52 -12.36
CA GLU A 230 0.32 -24.68 -13.09
C GLU A 230 -0.09 -24.65 -14.57
N GLU A 231 0.78 -25.09 -15.47
CA GLU A 231 0.56 -25.08 -16.93
C GLU A 231 -0.72 -25.85 -17.32
N ASP A 232 -1.05 -26.91 -16.58
CA ASP A 232 -2.28 -27.68 -16.77
C ASP A 232 -3.56 -26.88 -16.48
N SER A 233 -3.47 -25.82 -15.67
CA SER A 233 -4.62 -24.94 -15.42
C SER A 233 -5.00 -24.10 -16.64
N TYR A 234 -4.11 -23.90 -17.61
CA TYR A 234 -4.37 -23.13 -18.83
C TYR A 234 -4.94 -23.95 -19.98
N LYS A 235 -4.91 -25.28 -19.85
CA LYS A 235 -5.55 -26.20 -20.78
C LYS A 235 -7.07 -26.20 -20.57
#